data_AF-A0AAD5JNV4-F1
#
_entry.id   AF-A0AAD5JNV4-F1
#
_cell.length_a   1.000
_cell.length_b   1.000
_cell.length_c   1.000
_cell.angle_alpha   90.00
_cell.angle_beta   90.00
_cell.angle_gamma   90.00
#
_symmetry.space_group_name_H-M   'P 1'
#
loop_
_entity.id
_entity.type
_entity.pdbx_description
1 polymer ?
#
loop_
_entity_poly.entity_id
_entity_poly.type
_entity_poly.pdbx_seq_one_letter_code
_entity_poly.pdbx_strand_id
1 'polypeptide(L)'
;MLHLAAKYLSRPPVSDLPSPSLEMQQELLLFKEVEMMMQPSLRETKIAEGRTPQELFTIEHAELLECGEKWTKNTSTSCMVVATLIVTVVISTSFTVLGGNNDKTGIPFR
;
A
#
# COMPACT_ATOMS: atom_id res chain seq x y z
N MET A 1 8.56 18.42 19.86
CA MET A 1 7.96 18.34 18.52
C MET A 1 7.86 16.90 18.02
N LEU A 2 8.94 16.10 18.02
CA LEU A 2 8.89 14.69 17.58
C LEU A 2 7.83 13.83 18.29
N HIS A 3 7.64 13.99 19.60
CA HIS A 3 6.59 13.28 20.33
C HIS A 3 5.17 13.67 19.91
N LEU A 4 4.97 14.88 19.39
CA LEU A 4 3.67 15.33 18.92
C LEU A 4 3.40 14.78 17.51
N ALA A 5 4.44 14.66 16.69
CA ALA A 5 4.40 13.96 15.41
C ALA A 5 4.26 12.43 15.55
N ALA A 6 4.62 11.88 16.70
CA ALA A 6 4.41 10.46 17.01
C ALA A 6 2.96 10.14 17.41
N LYS A 7 2.18 11.15 17.85
CA LYS A 7 0.79 10.96 18.24
C LYS A 7 -0.12 11.03 17.02
N TYR A 8 -0.95 10.02 16.87
CA TYR A 8 -1.97 10.02 15.83
C TYR A 8 -3.14 10.90 16.28
N LEU A 9 -3.20 12.12 15.77
CA LEU A 9 -4.36 12.99 15.96
C LEU A 9 -5.45 12.47 15.04
N SER A 10 -6.38 11.67 15.59
CA SER A 10 -7.58 11.18 14.90
C SER A 10 -8.17 12.28 14.03
N ARG A 11 -7.87 12.25 12.73
CA ARG A 11 -8.33 13.28 11.80
C ARG A 11 -9.83 13.08 11.65
N PRO A 12 -10.67 14.13 11.77
CA PRO A 12 -12.09 13.97 11.48
C PRO A 12 -12.22 13.40 10.06
N PRO A 13 -13.20 12.50 9.81
CA PRO A 13 -13.38 11.89 8.50
C PRO A 13 -13.77 12.98 7.52
N VAL A 14 -12.78 13.59 6.86
CA VAL A 14 -13.01 14.52 5.77
C VAL A 14 -13.43 13.66 4.60
N SER A 15 -14.58 13.98 4.02
CA SER A 15 -15.32 13.20 3.02
C SER A 15 -14.54 12.82 1.75
N ASP A 16 -13.31 13.30 1.59
CA ASP A 16 -12.36 12.98 0.51
C ASP A 16 -11.20 12.08 1.02
N LEU A 17 -11.52 11.12 1.89
CA LEU A 17 -10.53 10.40 2.70
C LEU A 17 -9.48 9.68 1.82
N PRO A 18 -8.17 9.97 1.99
CA PRO A 18 -7.12 9.17 1.37
C PRO A 18 -7.19 7.73 1.89
N SER A 19 -6.84 6.74 1.07
CA SER A 19 -6.86 5.33 1.50
C SER A 19 -6.04 5.17 2.79
N PRO A 20 -6.47 4.35 3.77
CA PRO A 20 -5.75 4.21 5.05
C PRO A 20 -4.26 3.86 4.89
N SER A 21 -3.91 3.16 3.82
CA SER A 21 -2.53 2.88 3.42
C SER A 21 -1.74 4.14 3.04
N LEU A 22 -2.36 5.08 2.32
CA LEU A 22 -1.74 6.33 1.88
C LEU A 22 -1.64 7.33 3.04
N GLU A 23 -2.65 7.35 3.92
CA GLU A 23 -2.60 8.09 5.17
C GLU A 23 -1.43 7.62 6.04
N MET A 24 -1.28 6.30 6.25
CA MET A 24 -0.14 5.74 6.97
C MET A 24 1.20 6.08 6.34
N GLN A 25 1.27 6.03 5.00
CA GLN A 25 2.49 6.37 4.27
C GLN A 25 2.88 7.84 4.47
N GLN A 26 1.89 8.75 4.45
CA GLN A 26 2.12 10.17 4.65
C GLN A 26 2.59 10.48 6.08
N GLU A 27 1.92 9.92 7.10
CA GLU A 27 2.30 10.09 8.50
C GLU A 27 3.74 9.57 8.75
N LEU A 28 4.12 8.44 8.16
CA LEU A 28 5.48 7.90 8.26
C LEU A 28 6.54 8.83 7.63
N LEU A 29 6.24 9.42 6.47
CA LEU A 29 7.15 10.37 5.82
C LEU A 29 7.33 11.63 6.65
N LEU A 30 6.23 12.17 7.18
CA LEU A 30 6.22 13.36 8.00
C LEU A 30 6.97 13.12 9.33
N PHE A 31 6.77 11.95 9.95
CA PHE A 31 7.54 11.52 11.12
C PHE A 31 9.04 11.45 10.84
N LYS A 32 9.45 10.82 9.73
CA LYS A 32 10.87 10.73 9.33
C LYS A 32 11.49 12.09 9.02
N GLU A 33 10.74 12.98 8.40
CA GLU A 33 11.22 14.34 8.09
C GLU A 33 11.45 15.14 9.37
N VAL A 34 10.50 15.10 10.32
CA VAL A 34 10.66 15.72 11.64
C VAL A 34 11.80 15.08 12.42
N GLU A 35 11.95 13.75 12.35
CA GLU A 35 13.07 13.02 12.96
C GLU A 35 14.42 13.48 12.37
N MET A 36 14.50 13.65 11.05
CA MET A 36 15.70 14.09 10.35
C MET A 36 16.13 15.50 10.74
N MET A 37 15.16 16.40 10.98
CA MET A 37 15.41 17.76 11.44
C MET A 37 15.85 17.85 12.91
N MET A 38 15.68 16.79 13.70
CA MET A 38 16.05 16.78 15.11
C MET A 38 17.45 16.21 15.36
N GLN A 39 18.12 16.74 16.40
CA GLN A 39 19.43 16.26 16.85
C GLN A 39 19.36 14.77 17.19
N PRO A 40 20.39 13.96 16.84
CA PRO A 40 20.40 12.52 17.10
C PRO A 40 20.18 12.15 18.58
N SER A 41 20.71 12.97 19.49
CA SER A 41 20.51 12.83 20.95
C SER A 41 19.04 12.91 21.38
N LEU A 42 18.21 13.59 20.60
CA LEU A 42 16.77 13.76 20.83
C LEU A 42 15.91 12.62 20.25
N ARG A 43 16.48 11.77 19.39
CA ARG A 43 15.78 10.64 18.76
C ARG A 43 15.66 9.45 19.70
N GLU A 44 16.69 9.24 20.49
CA GLU A 44 16.78 8.13 21.45
C GLU A 44 16.32 8.53 22.87
N THR A 45 15.97 9.81 23.08
CA THR A 45 15.54 10.24 24.40
C THR A 45 14.20 9.62 24.73
N LYS A 46 14.22 8.77 25.75
CA LYS A 46 13.00 8.22 26.34
C LYS A 46 12.28 9.36 27.05
N ILE A 47 10.99 9.52 26.76
CA ILE A 47 10.11 10.41 27.53
C ILE A 47 9.89 9.88 28.94
N ALA A 48 9.22 10.66 29.79
CA ALA A 48 8.86 10.28 31.16
C ALA A 48 8.14 8.92 31.28
N GLU A 49 7.50 8.46 30.20
CA GLU A 49 6.83 7.16 30.08
C GLU A 49 7.78 6.00 29.71
N GLY A 50 9.08 6.25 29.59
CA GLY A 50 10.11 5.26 29.29
C GLY A 50 10.18 4.80 27.83
N ARG A 51 9.33 5.34 26.95
CA ARG A 51 9.27 4.97 25.53
C ARG A 51 10.03 5.94 24.63
N THR A 52 10.54 5.42 23.53
CA THR A 52 11.12 6.23 22.46
C THR A 52 10.01 6.85 21.57
N PRO A 53 10.29 7.95 20.87
CA PRO A 53 9.34 8.53 19.91
C PRO A 53 8.89 7.53 18.82
N GLN A 54 9.77 6.63 18.40
CA GLN A 54 9.49 5.60 17.39
C GLN A 54 8.56 4.50 17.91
N GLU A 55 8.75 4.06 19.17
CA GLU A 55 7.83 3.13 19.83
C GLU A 55 6.44 3.75 19.96
N LEU A 56 6.35 5.03 20.33
CA LEU A 56 5.07 5.74 20.44
C LEU A 56 4.37 5.83 19.08
N PHE A 57 5.10 6.20 18.02
CA PHE A 57 4.54 6.25 16.66
C PHE A 57 3.95 4.89 16.25
N THR A 58 4.66 3.80 16.53
CA THR A 58 4.22 2.45 16.17
C THR A 58 2.93 2.06 16.90
N ILE A 59 2.78 2.44 18.16
CA ILE A 59 1.59 2.12 18.96
C ILE A 59 0.39 2.93 18.49
N GLU A 60 0.57 4.24 18.31
CA GLU A 60 -0.51 5.17 17.94
C GLU A 60 -1.03 4.92 16.52
N HIS A 61 -0.19 4.40 15.62
CA HIS A 61 -0.55 4.12 14.22
C HIS A 61 -0.86 2.64 13.94
N ALA A 62 -0.92 1.78 14.97
CA ALA A 62 -1.14 0.34 14.79
C ALA A 62 -2.49 0.02 14.12
N GLU A 63 -3.56 0.69 14.53
CA GLU A 63 -4.90 0.50 13.94
C GLU A 63 -4.95 0.98 12.48
N LEU A 64 -4.26 2.08 12.17
CA LEU A 64 -4.17 2.62 10.81
C LEU A 64 -3.39 1.67 9.89
N LEU A 65 -2.31 1.05 10.40
CA LEU A 65 -1.56 0.01 9.70
C LEU A 65 -2.44 -1.20 9.36
N GLU A 66 -3.20 -1.72 10.33
CA GLU A 66 -4.09 -2.86 10.13
C GLU A 66 -5.18 -2.54 9.09
N CYS A 67 -5.78 -1.35 9.18
CA CYS A 67 -6.77 -0.88 8.21
C CYS A 67 -6.16 -0.75 6.80
N GLY A 68 -4.94 -0.22 6.69
CA GLY A 68 -4.21 -0.08 5.43
C GLY A 68 -3.86 -1.43 4.81
N GLU A 69 -3.43 -2.41 5.62
CA GLU A 69 -3.15 -3.77 5.17
C GLU A 69 -4.42 -4.44 4.61
N LYS A 70 -5.52 -4.37 5.36
CA LYS A 70 -6.81 -4.93 4.93
C LYS A 70 -7.33 -4.28 3.65
N TRP A 71 -7.26 -2.95 3.56
CA TRP A 71 -7.70 -2.22 2.37
C TRP A 71 -6.89 -2.61 1.12
N THR A 72 -5.57 -2.71 1.27
CA THR A 72 -4.66 -3.06 0.16
C THR A 72 -4.90 -4.51 -0.29
N LYS A 73 -5.06 -5.44 0.66
CA LYS A 73 -5.37 -6.85 0.37
C LYS A 73 -6.69 -7.01 -0.38
N ASN A 74 -7.74 -6.32 0.07
CA ASN A 74 -9.05 -6.37 -0.57
C ASN A 74 -9.02 -5.76 -1.98
N THR A 75 -8.29 -4.66 -2.16
CA THR A 75 -8.16 -4.02 -3.48
C THR A 75 -7.31 -4.87 -4.44
N SER A 76 -6.20 -5.42 -3.96
CA SER A 76 -5.28 -6.26 -4.75
C SER A 76 -5.97 -7.53 -5.26
N THR A 77 -6.76 -8.19 -4.42
CA THR A 77 -7.50 -9.40 -4.81
C THR A 77 -8.50 -9.13 -5.92
N SER A 78 -9.26 -8.02 -5.83
CA SER A 78 -10.18 -7.61 -6.90
C SER A 78 -9.46 -7.29 -8.21
N CYS A 79 -8.36 -6.53 -8.16
CA CYS A 79 -7.59 -6.17 -9.36
C CYS A 79 -6.92 -7.39 -10.02
N MET A 80 -6.46 -8.35 -9.22
CA MET A 80 -5.83 -9.57 -9.73
C MET A 80 -6.81 -10.40 -10.57
N VAL A 81 -8.07 -10.53 -10.14
CA VAL A 81 -9.10 -11.23 -10.92
C VAL A 81 -9.32 -10.55 -12.28
N VAL A 82 -9.42 -9.22 -12.31
CA VAL A 82 -9.59 -8.45 -13.56
C VAL A 82 -8.36 -8.62 -14.46
N ALA A 83 -7.15 -8.53 -13.91
CA ALA A 83 -5.91 -8.71 -14.65
C ALA A 83 -5.82 -10.13 -15.27
N THR A 84 -6.17 -11.16 -14.50
CA THR A 84 -6.23 -12.54 -15.01
C THR A 84 -7.19 -12.67 -16.18
N LEU A 85 -8.40 -12.10 -16.09
CA LEU A 85 -9.38 -12.12 -17.18
C LEU A 85 -8.84 -11.46 -18.46
N ILE A 86 -8.17 -10.31 -18.34
CA ILE A 86 -7.56 -9.61 -19.47
C ILE A 86 -6.47 -10.47 -20.11
N VAL A 87 -5.58 -11.04 -19.32
CA VAL A 87 -4.50 -11.91 -19.81
C VAL A 87 -5.07 -13.14 -20.52
N THR A 88 -6.11 -13.78 -19.97
CA THR A 88 -6.77 -14.92 -20.62
C THR A 88 -7.36 -14.56 -21.99
N VAL A 89 -8.02 -13.40 -22.11
CA VAL A 89 -8.57 -12.93 -23.39
C VAL A 89 -7.46 -12.64 -24.40
N VAL A 90 -6.38 -11.98 -23.99
CA VAL A 90 -5.23 -11.70 -24.86
C VAL A 90 -4.54 -12.98 -25.33
N ILE A 91 -4.38 -13.97 -24.44
CA ILE A 91 -3.81 -15.27 -24.78
C ILE A 91 -4.73 -16.02 -25.76
N SER A 92 -6.03 -16.10 -25.47
CA SER A 92 -7.00 -16.79 -26.33
C SER A 92 -7.08 -16.16 -27.72
N THR A 93 -7.08 -14.83 -27.81
CA THR A 93 -7.12 -14.10 -29.09
C THR A 93 -5.83 -14.24 -29.88
N SER A 94 -4.66 -14.16 -29.24
CA SER A 94 -3.38 -14.36 -29.95
C SER A 94 -3.24 -15.77 -30.52
N PHE A 95 -3.67 -16.82 -29.79
CA PHE A 95 -3.73 -18.18 -30.33
C PHE A 95 -4.79 -18.35 -31.44
N THR A 96 -5.94 -17.68 -31.34
CA THR A 96 -6.98 -17.74 -32.38
C THR A 96 -6.54 -17.03 -33.68
N VAL A 97 -5.82 -15.91 -33.56
CA VAL A 97 -5.32 -15.15 -34.72
C VAL A 97 -4.16 -15.85 -35.42
N LEU A 98 -3.30 -16.57 -34.68
CA LEU A 98 -2.19 -17.34 -35.25
C LEU A 98 -2.60 -18.76 -35.70
N GLY A 99 -3.66 -19.32 -35.12
CA GLY A 99 -4.11 -20.70 -35.32
C GLY A 99 -5.35 -20.83 -36.22
N GLY A 100 -5.42 -20.04 -37.29
CA GLY A 100 -6.53 -20.10 -38.26
C GLY A 100 -6.82 -21.54 -38.69
N ASN A 101 -8.03 -22.02 -38.39
CA ASN A 101 -8.49 -23.36 -38.74
C ASN A 101 -8.79 -23.39 -40.25
N ASN A 102 -7.87 -23.94 -41.05
CA ASN A 102 -8.19 -24.34 -42.42
C ASN A 102 -8.91 -25.69 -42.35
N ASP A 103 -10.24 -25.67 -42.34
CA ASP A 103 -11.09 -26.86 -42.57
C ASP A 103 -10.94 -27.46 -43.99
N LYS A 104 -9.86 -27.14 -44.72
CA LYS A 104 -9.56 -27.72 -46.05
C LYS A 104 -8.10 -28.14 -46.29
N THR A 105 -7.16 -27.87 -45.39
CA THR A 105 -5.78 -28.39 -45.56
C THR A 105 -5.09 -28.48 -44.20
N GLY A 106 -5.05 -29.69 -43.63
CA GLY A 106 -4.55 -29.97 -42.29
C GLY A 106 -3.04 -29.80 -42.14
N ILE A 107 -2.55 -28.56 -42.09
CA ILE A 107 -1.20 -28.25 -41.63
C ILE A 107 -1.20 -26.90 -40.91
N PRO A 108 -0.88 -26.84 -39.60
CA PRO A 108 -0.58 -25.58 -38.95
C PRO A 108 0.85 -25.16 -39.35
N PHE A 109 1.01 -23.92 -39.82
CA PHE A 109 2.34 -23.39 -40.13
C PHE A 109 3.11 -23.03 -38.85
N ARG A 110 4.40 -23.36 -38.87
CA ARG A 110 5.40 -23.15 -37.83
C ARG A 110 5.82 -21.69 -37.71
#